data_AF-A0A950G9U7-F1
#
_entry.id   AF-A0A950G9U7-F1
#
_cell.length_a   1.000
_cell.length_b   1.000
_cell.length_c   1.000
_cell.angle_alpha   90.00
_cell.angle_beta   90.00
_cell.angle_gamma   90.00
#
_symmetry.space_group_name_H-M   'P 1'
#
loop_
_entity.id
_entity.type
_entity.pdbx_description
1 polymer ?
#
loop_
_entity_poly.entity_id
_entity_poly.type
_entity_poly.pdbx_seq_one_letter_code
_entity_poly.pdbx_strand_id
1 'polypeptide(L)'
;MVERTLAEVEKKIAIRKHYDNFIGGEWVPPARGQSFDNVSPIDGSVVCTVARSTAEDIERALDAAHAAKDAWARTSPADRAQVLNRIADRMEEKLDALA
;
A
#
# COMPACT_ATOMS: atom_id res chain seq x y z
N MET A 1 9.24 -3.96 25.85
CA MET A 1 8.70 -5.04 24.99
C MET A 1 8.36 -4.47 23.61
N VAL A 2 7.57 -3.38 23.55
CA VAL A 2 7.25 -2.64 22.32
C VAL A 2 8.48 -2.10 21.59
N GLU A 3 9.41 -1.43 22.28
CA GLU A 3 10.68 -0.96 21.68
C GLU A 3 11.52 -2.07 21.07
N ARG A 4 11.44 -3.30 21.61
CA ARG A 4 12.20 -4.45 21.09
C ARG A 4 11.56 -5.00 19.82
N THR A 5 10.23 -5.08 19.78
CA THR A 5 9.47 -5.50 18.59
C THR A 5 9.61 -4.49 17.45
N LEU A 6 9.50 -3.18 17.74
CA LEU A 6 9.73 -2.13 16.75
C LEU A 6 11.18 -2.12 16.23
N ALA A 7 12.19 -2.30 17.09
CA ALA A 7 13.59 -2.37 16.67
C ALA A 7 13.94 -3.64 15.85
N GLU A 8 13.27 -4.77 16.10
CA GLU A 8 13.40 -5.99 15.29
C GLU A 8 12.71 -5.86 13.93
N VAL A 9 11.54 -5.22 13.89
CA VAL A 9 10.81 -4.88 12.66
C VAL A 9 11.59 -3.84 11.84
N GLU A 10 12.13 -2.78 12.46
CA GLU A 10 12.97 -1.77 11.79
C GLU A 10 14.22 -2.38 11.14
N LYS A 11 14.80 -3.43 11.75
CA LYS A 11 15.96 -4.14 11.18
C LYS A 11 15.62 -5.01 9.96
N LYS A 12 14.34 -5.40 9.78
CA LYS A 12 13.89 -6.25 8.66
C LYS A 12 13.03 -5.49 7.63
N ILE A 13 12.49 -4.32 7.97
CA ILE A 13 11.61 -3.52 7.13
C ILE A 13 11.87 -2.03 7.34
N ALA A 14 12.17 -1.33 6.25
CA ALA A 14 12.14 0.13 6.26
C ALA A 14 10.67 0.60 6.12
N ILE A 15 9.96 0.80 7.23
CA ILE A 15 8.71 1.56 7.21
C ILE A 15 9.06 2.97 6.74
N ARG A 16 8.46 3.41 5.62
CA ARG A 16 8.68 4.76 5.10
C ARG A 16 8.08 5.78 6.05
N LYS A 17 8.73 6.95 6.16
CA LYS A 17 8.20 8.08 6.93
C LYS A 17 6.84 8.58 6.43
N HIS A 18 6.60 8.44 5.12
CA HIS A 18 5.37 8.84 4.45
C HIS A 18 4.96 7.82 3.39
N TYR A 19 3.65 7.60 3.23
CA TYR A 19 3.07 6.88 2.11
C TYR A 19 2.02 7.74 1.40
N ASP A 20 2.28 7.99 0.12
CA ASP A 20 1.34 8.59 -0.82
C ASP A 20 0.25 7.59 -1.26
N ASN A 21 -0.70 8.02 -2.08
CA ASN A 21 -1.63 7.09 -2.73
C ASN A 21 -0.89 6.24 -3.76
N PHE A 22 -1.36 5.01 -4.02
CA PHE A 22 -0.88 4.22 -5.17
C PHE A 22 -1.96 4.14 -6.24
N ILE A 23 -1.88 5.00 -7.26
CA ILE A 23 -2.91 5.19 -8.29
C ILE A 23 -2.26 5.01 -9.67
N GLY A 24 -2.86 4.19 -10.53
CA GLY A 24 -2.37 3.98 -11.90
C GLY A 24 -1.00 3.30 -11.99
N GLY A 25 -0.55 2.62 -10.94
CA GLY A 25 0.78 1.99 -10.88
C GLY A 25 1.89 2.89 -10.34
N GLU A 26 1.56 4.08 -9.85
CA GLU A 26 2.53 5.06 -9.33
C GLU A 26 2.15 5.56 -7.93
N TRP A 27 3.16 6.01 -7.17
CA TRP A 27 2.94 6.74 -5.91
C TRP A 27 2.58 8.19 -6.23
N VAL A 28 1.40 8.64 -5.81
CA VAL A 28 0.80 9.90 -6.18
C VAL A 28 0.40 10.68 -4.91
N PRO A 29 0.91 11.92 -4.73
CA PRO A 29 0.52 12.75 -3.61
C PRO A 29 -0.99 13.01 -3.55
N PRO A 30 -1.56 13.14 -2.33
CA PRO A 30 -2.97 13.48 -2.17
C PRO A 30 -3.27 14.82 -2.83
N ALA A 31 -4.43 14.95 -3.47
CA ALA A 31 -4.77 16.10 -4.32
C ALA A 31 -4.69 17.44 -3.56
N ARG A 32 -4.99 17.42 -2.26
CA ARG A 32 -4.92 18.60 -1.38
C ARG A 32 -3.65 18.69 -0.53
N GLY A 33 -2.67 17.81 -0.77
CA GLY A 33 -1.41 17.76 -0.01
C GLY A 33 -1.56 17.41 1.47
N GLN A 34 -2.71 16.87 1.87
CA GLN A 34 -3.02 16.56 3.27
C GLN A 34 -2.55 15.16 3.63
N SER A 35 -2.06 14.99 4.86
CA SER A 35 -1.69 13.70 5.44
C SER A 35 -2.24 13.57 6.85
N PHE A 36 -2.15 12.37 7.42
CA PHE A 36 -2.40 12.16 8.84
C PHE A 36 -1.47 11.09 9.42
N ASP A 37 -1.32 11.13 10.75
CA ASP A 37 -0.47 10.22 11.48
C ASP A 37 -1.14 8.84 11.56
N ASN A 38 -0.38 7.80 11.22
CA ASN A 38 -0.71 6.42 11.51
C ASN A 38 -0.17 6.09 12.90
N VAL A 39 -1.06 6.11 13.89
CA VAL A 39 -0.71 5.96 15.31
C VAL A 39 -0.81 4.50 15.72
N SER A 40 0.23 3.99 16.39
CA SER A 40 0.27 2.65 16.95
C SER A 40 -0.74 2.52 18.10
N PRO A 41 -1.64 1.52 18.08
CA PRO A 41 -2.55 1.27 19.20
C PRO A 41 -1.84 0.64 20.42
N ILE A 42 -0.56 0.24 20.27
CA ILE A 42 0.21 -0.43 21.32
C ILE A 42 0.68 0.57 22.38
N ASP A 43 1.14 1.75 21.96
CA ASP A 43 1.78 2.74 22.83
C ASP A 43 1.46 4.20 22.46
N GLY A 44 0.68 4.44 21.41
CA GLY A 44 0.32 5.78 20.93
C GLY A 44 1.43 6.49 20.15
N SER A 45 2.52 5.81 19.81
CA SER A 45 3.58 6.39 18.97
C SER A 45 3.14 6.53 17.50
N VAL A 46 3.69 7.53 16.80
CA VAL A 46 3.46 7.70 15.36
C VAL A 46 4.39 6.76 14.59
N VAL A 47 3.82 5.82 13.83
CA VAL A 47 4.57 4.85 13.01
C VAL A 47 5.04 5.50 11.71
N CYS A 48 4.14 6.20 11.03
CA CYS A 48 4.39 6.95 9.80
C CYS A 48 3.27 7.95 9.54
N THR A 49 3.38 8.71 8.45
CA THR A 49 2.28 9.52 7.92
C THR A 49 1.73 8.89 6.64
N VAL A 50 0.43 9.03 6.41
CA VAL A 50 -0.23 8.52 5.20
C VAL A 50 -1.07 9.62 4.54
N ALA A 51 -1.21 9.55 3.22
CA ALA A 51 -2.04 10.46 2.45
C ALA A 51 -3.48 10.51 2.98
N ARG A 52 -4.02 11.73 3.14
CA ARG A 52 -5.44 11.98 3.45
C ARG A 52 -6.18 12.26 2.16
N SER A 53 -6.65 11.19 1.53
CA SER A 53 -7.34 11.26 0.25
C SER A 53 -8.70 11.96 0.32
N THR A 54 -9.03 12.60 -0.78
CA THR A 54 -10.22 13.41 -1.01
C THR A 54 -11.01 12.86 -2.20
N ALA A 55 -12.15 13.48 -2.53
CA ALA A 55 -12.97 13.05 -3.67
C ALA A 55 -12.17 13.11 -4.98
N GLU A 56 -11.30 14.11 -5.13
CA GLU A 56 -10.43 14.29 -6.29
C GLU A 56 -9.41 13.14 -6.45
N ASP A 57 -8.93 12.57 -5.34
CA ASP A 57 -8.08 11.38 -5.36
C ASP A 57 -8.86 10.12 -5.80
N ILE A 58 -10.11 10.03 -5.39
CA ILE A 58 -11.00 8.92 -5.75
C ILE A 58 -11.32 8.96 -7.24
N GLU A 59 -11.64 10.12 -7.80
CA GLU A 59 -11.86 10.26 -9.25
C GLU A 59 -10.63 9.85 -10.06
N ARG A 60 -9.42 10.27 -9.64
CA ARG A 60 -8.16 9.82 -10.27
C ARG A 60 -7.97 8.30 -10.20
N ALA A 61 -8.34 7.68 -9.09
CA ALA A 61 -8.29 6.23 -8.93
C ALA A 61 -9.32 5.52 -9.82
N LEU A 62 -10.53 6.06 -9.95
CA LEU A 62 -11.59 5.54 -10.81
C LEU A 62 -11.21 5.64 -12.29
N ASP A 63 -10.66 6.77 -12.73
CA ASP A 63 -10.18 6.95 -14.10
C ASP A 63 -9.11 5.92 -14.44
N ALA A 64 -8.12 5.73 -13.55
CA ALA A 64 -7.07 4.72 -13.73
C ALA A 64 -7.65 3.30 -13.77
N ALA A 65 -8.60 2.97 -12.89
CA ALA A 65 -9.26 1.67 -12.86
C ALA A 65 -10.07 1.41 -14.13
N HIS A 66 -10.84 2.40 -14.61
CA HIS A 66 -11.61 2.30 -15.86
C HIS A 66 -10.71 2.14 -17.08
N ALA A 67 -9.59 2.86 -17.15
CA ALA A 67 -8.61 2.72 -18.22
C ALA A 67 -8.02 1.30 -18.29
N ALA A 68 -7.78 0.66 -17.13
CA ALA A 68 -7.23 -0.70 -17.06
C ALA A 68 -8.28 -1.82 -17.22
N LYS A 69 -9.54 -1.54 -16.89
CA LYS A 69 -10.63 -2.52 -16.75
C LYS A 69 -10.74 -3.46 -17.94
N ASP A 70 -10.82 -2.92 -19.14
CA ASP A 70 -11.11 -3.70 -20.35
C ASP A 70 -9.96 -4.62 -20.75
N ALA A 71 -8.72 -4.12 -20.63
CA ALA A 71 -7.53 -4.94 -20.88
C ALA A 71 -7.42 -6.07 -19.86
N TRP A 72 -7.61 -5.76 -18.58
CA TRP A 72 -7.57 -6.76 -17.51
C TRP A 72 -8.70 -7.79 -17.62
N ALA A 73 -9.91 -7.37 -17.98
CA ALA A 73 -11.06 -8.26 -18.14
C ALA A 73 -10.86 -9.28 -19.27
N ARG A 74 -10.10 -8.93 -20.31
CA ARG A 74 -9.76 -9.82 -21.43
C ARG A 74 -8.58 -10.77 -21.14
N THR A 75 -7.82 -10.53 -20.07
CA THR A 75 -6.74 -11.45 -19.64
C THR A 75 -7.30 -12.85 -19.39
N SER A 76 -6.62 -13.89 -19.85
CA SER A 76 -7.12 -15.26 -19.71
C SER A 76 -7.19 -15.69 -18.24
N PRO A 77 -8.05 -16.67 -17.87
CA PRO A 77 -8.07 -17.19 -16.50
C PRO A 77 -6.71 -17.71 -16.03
N ALA A 78 -5.94 -18.35 -16.91
CA ALA A 78 -4.60 -18.86 -16.61
C ALA A 78 -3.62 -17.73 -16.29
N ASP A 79 -3.60 -16.68 -17.11
CA ASP A 79 -2.70 -15.54 -16.89
C ASP A 79 -3.07 -14.77 -15.61
N ARG A 80 -4.37 -14.62 -15.31
CA ARG A 80 -4.81 -14.03 -14.04
C ARG A 80 -4.38 -14.88 -12.85
N ALA A 81 -4.48 -16.21 -12.94
CA ALA A 81 -4.00 -17.10 -11.89
C ALA A 81 -2.48 -16.96 -11.68
N GLN A 82 -1.69 -16.85 -12.75
CA GLN A 82 -0.25 -16.61 -12.66
C GLN A 82 0.08 -15.26 -12.00
N VAL A 83 -0.70 -14.20 -12.25
CA VAL A 83 -0.52 -12.91 -11.56
C VAL A 83 -0.82 -13.07 -10.06
N LEU A 84 -1.94 -13.70 -9.69
CA LEU A 84 -2.33 -13.89 -8.30
C LEU A 84 -1.34 -14.77 -7.52
N ASN A 85 -0.87 -15.86 -8.12
CA ASN A 85 0.14 -16.72 -7.50
C ASN A 85 1.45 -15.95 -7.27
N ARG A 86 1.90 -15.14 -8.24
CA ARG A 86 3.07 -14.28 -8.03
C ARG A 86 2.87 -13.29 -6.89
N ILE A 87 1.66 -12.75 -6.70
CA ILE A 87 1.37 -11.87 -5.56
C ILE A 87 1.46 -12.67 -4.25
N ALA A 88 0.91 -13.88 -4.21
CA ALA A 88 1.00 -14.77 -3.04
C ALA A 88 2.45 -15.10 -2.69
N ASP A 89 3.26 -15.51 -3.68
CA ASP A 89 4.69 -15.80 -3.50
C ASP A 89 5.42 -14.59 -2.87
N ARG A 90 5.12 -13.36 -3.35
CA ARG A 90 5.72 -12.14 -2.80
C ARG A 90 5.27 -11.82 -1.38
N MET A 91 4.02 -12.13 -1.04
CA MET A 91 3.52 -11.96 0.33
C MET A 91 4.19 -12.98 1.26
N GLU A 92 4.34 -14.23 0.84
CA GLU A 92 5.03 -15.29 1.60
C GLU A 92 6.52 -14.97 1.81
N GLU A 93 7.22 -14.51 0.77
CA GLU A 93 8.61 -14.01 0.85
C GLU A 93 8.78 -12.88 1.86
N LYS A 94 7.69 -12.16 2.18
CA LYS A 94 7.66 -11.00 3.08
C LYS A 94 6.76 -11.22 4.29
N LEU A 95 6.43 -12.47 4.64
CA LEU A 95 5.47 -12.77 5.70
C LEU A 95 5.86 -12.17 7.05
N ASP A 96 7.12 -12.39 7.47
CA ASP A 96 7.71 -11.79 8.68
C ASP A 96 7.57 -10.26 8.72
N ALA A 97 7.50 -9.63 7.55
CA ALA A 97 7.41 -8.20 7.41
C ALA A 97 5.96 -7.67 7.41
N LEU A 98 4.99 -8.51 7.01
CA LEU A 98 3.59 -8.13 6.90
C LEU A 98 2.77 -8.43 8.16
N ALA A 99 3.27 -9.31 9.02
CA ALA A 99 2.63 -9.74 10.28
C ALA A 99 2.90 -8.79 11.45
#